data_AF-A0A9X6ACQ3-F1
#
_entry.id   AF-A0A9X6ACQ3-F1
#
_cell.length_a   1.000
_cell.length_b   1.000
_cell.length_c   1.000
_cell.angle_alpha   90.00
_cell.angle_beta   90.00
_cell.angle_gamma   90.00
#
_symmetry.space_group_name_H-M   'P 1'
#
loop_
_entity.id
_entity.type
_entity.pdbx_description
1 polymer ?
#
loop_
_entity_poly.entity_id
_entity_poly.type
_entity_poly.pdbx_seq_one_letter_code
_entity_poly.pdbx_strand_id
1 'polypeptide(L)'
;TSFLLKDPTRWNTETRDAKGAELEAFSRGTKFTSTTNKWGTGTIANRTTAAVDAQYGITQTLDFYKKTFGRKGIKNNSTGARAMVHFGRKVGNAFWDSTCGCMLYGDGDGAMFKKPLVVLDVTGHELTHGVVDATAALEPTRVDARGNQYGEPGALNESLADIFG
;
A
#
# COMPACT_ATOMS: atom_id res chain seq x y z
N THR A 1 -3.41 -18.54 22.17
CA THR A 1 -2.73 -18.35 20.87
C THR A 1 -3.28 -17.11 20.20
N SER A 2 -2.44 -16.22 19.67
CA SER A 2 -2.86 -15.04 18.91
C SER A 2 -2.41 -15.14 17.46
N PHE A 3 -3.25 -14.66 16.55
CA PHE A 3 -2.99 -14.50 15.13
C PHE A 3 -2.51 -13.07 14.87
N LEU A 4 -1.64 -12.91 13.87
CA LEU A 4 -1.15 -11.64 13.35
C LEU A 4 -1.66 -11.50 11.92
N LEU A 5 -2.07 -10.29 11.50
CA LEU A 5 -2.46 -10.03 10.12
C LEU A 5 -1.22 -9.98 9.21
N LYS A 6 -0.69 -11.17 8.91
CA LYS A 6 0.54 -11.42 8.18
C LYS A 6 0.39 -12.70 7.36
N ASP A 7 0.90 -12.69 6.12
CA ASP A 7 0.96 -13.89 5.27
C ASP A 7 2.42 -14.35 5.07
N PRO A 8 2.84 -15.46 5.72
CA PRO A 8 4.18 -16.01 5.55
C PRO A 8 4.40 -16.67 4.18
N THR A 9 3.34 -17.05 3.47
CA THR A 9 3.43 -17.75 2.17
C THR A 9 3.77 -16.79 1.02
N ARG A 10 3.57 -15.49 1.22
CA ARG A 10 3.92 -14.41 0.30
C ARG A 10 4.99 -13.52 0.90
N TRP A 11 6.11 -14.14 1.24
CA TRP A 11 7.33 -13.46 1.70
C TRP A 11 7.13 -12.57 2.93
N ASN A 12 6.25 -12.97 3.85
CA ASN A 12 5.98 -12.26 5.10
C ASN A 12 5.32 -10.88 4.92
N THR A 13 4.40 -10.72 3.96
CA THR A 13 3.56 -9.51 3.89
C THR A 13 2.83 -9.28 5.21
N GLU A 14 2.72 -8.03 5.64
CA GLU A 14 2.10 -7.66 6.92
C GLU A 14 1.44 -6.28 6.81
N THR A 15 0.22 -6.18 7.34
CA THR A 15 -0.52 -4.92 7.46
C THR A 15 -0.61 -4.48 8.92
N ARG A 16 -0.36 -3.19 9.15
CA ARG A 16 -0.37 -2.55 10.46
C ARG A 16 -1.29 -1.34 10.49
N ASP A 17 -1.59 -0.90 11.70
CA ASP A 17 -2.44 0.25 11.99
C ASP A 17 -1.58 1.48 12.32
N ALA A 18 -1.67 2.54 11.50
CA ALA A 18 -1.02 3.81 11.78
C ALA A 18 -1.75 4.67 12.83
N LYS A 19 -2.96 4.27 13.26
CA LYS A 19 -3.74 4.93 14.33
C LYS A 19 -4.01 6.41 14.09
N GLY A 20 -4.14 6.80 12.81
CA GLY A 20 -4.37 8.18 12.41
C GLY A 20 -3.12 9.07 12.47
N ALA A 21 -1.94 8.49 12.68
CA ALA A 21 -0.66 9.19 12.61
C ALA A 21 -0.04 9.06 11.21
N GLU A 22 0.74 10.07 10.82
CA GLU A 22 1.57 10.02 9.62
C GLU A 22 2.89 9.34 9.98
N LEU A 23 2.94 8.02 9.81
CA LEU A 23 4.10 7.20 10.13
C LEU A 23 4.86 6.85 8.84
N GLU A 24 6.09 7.31 8.71
CA GLU A 24 7.00 6.96 7.60
C GLU A 24 7.92 5.77 7.94
N ALA A 25 7.61 5.05 9.03
CA ALA A 25 8.35 3.88 9.46
C ALA A 25 7.40 2.76 9.89
N PHE A 26 7.40 1.66 9.13
CA PHE A 26 6.53 0.51 9.36
C PHE A 26 6.63 -0.08 10.79
N SER A 27 7.81 0.00 11.39
CA SER A 27 8.06 -0.48 12.76
C SER A 27 7.20 0.22 13.82
N ARG A 28 6.79 1.48 13.56
CA ARG A 28 5.96 2.28 14.47
C ARG A 28 4.46 1.96 14.37
N GLY A 29 4.03 1.29 13.30
CA GLY A 29 2.65 0.85 13.14
C GLY A 29 2.26 -0.19 14.20
N THR A 30 1.03 -0.12 14.70
CA THR A 30 0.50 -1.12 15.63
C THR A 30 0.12 -2.39 14.87
N LYS A 31 0.50 -3.55 15.39
CA LYS A 31 0.13 -4.85 14.81
C LYS A 31 -1.37 -5.12 14.98
N PHE A 32 -2.03 -5.57 13.93
CA PHE A 32 -3.36 -6.17 14.04
C PHE A 32 -3.24 -7.60 14.56
N THR A 33 -3.85 -7.88 15.70
CA THR A 33 -3.87 -9.23 16.30
C THR A 33 -5.29 -9.72 16.56
N SER A 34 -5.52 -11.01 16.43
CA SER A 34 -6.82 -11.65 16.71
C SER A 34 -6.62 -12.92 17.53
N THR A 35 -7.54 -13.27 18.43
CA THR A 35 -7.52 -14.58 19.13
C THR A 35 -8.34 -15.64 18.40
N THR A 36 -9.17 -15.23 17.43
CA THR A 36 -10.14 -16.11 16.74
C THR A 36 -9.87 -16.28 15.25
N ASN A 37 -8.90 -15.53 14.70
CA ASN A 37 -8.62 -15.42 13.26
C ASN A 37 -9.83 -14.93 12.42
N LYS A 38 -10.77 -14.24 13.07
CA LYS A 38 -11.82 -13.47 12.39
C LYS A 38 -11.43 -12.00 12.42
N TRP A 39 -11.56 -11.32 11.29
CA TRP A 39 -11.02 -9.99 11.06
C TRP A 39 -12.05 -9.09 10.38
N GLY A 40 -12.24 -7.88 10.91
CA GLY A 40 -13.16 -6.91 10.35
C GLY A 40 -14.64 -7.25 10.56
N THR A 41 -15.49 -6.32 10.15
CA THR A 41 -16.97 -6.46 10.15
C THR A 41 -17.59 -6.03 8.82
N GLY A 42 -16.77 -5.70 7.81
CA GLY A 42 -17.24 -5.13 6.55
C GLY A 42 -17.67 -3.65 6.66
N THR A 43 -17.47 -3.02 7.80
CA THR A 43 -17.84 -1.61 8.04
C THR A 43 -16.62 -0.76 8.36
N ILE A 44 -16.66 0.52 7.97
CA ILE A 44 -15.57 1.50 8.18
C ILE A 44 -15.30 1.80 9.66
N ALA A 45 -16.29 1.57 10.53
CA ALA A 45 -16.14 1.75 11.97
C ALA A 45 -15.16 0.74 12.59
N ASN A 46 -14.99 -0.43 11.95
CA ASN A 46 -14.00 -1.40 12.35
C ASN A 46 -12.72 -1.22 11.52
N ARG A 47 -11.67 -0.76 12.19
CA ARG A 47 -10.33 -0.54 11.62
C ARG A 47 -9.76 -1.75 10.88
N THR A 48 -10.07 -2.93 11.40
CA THR A 48 -9.59 -4.19 10.82
C THR A 48 -10.20 -4.44 9.43
N THR A 49 -11.37 -3.89 9.11
CA THR A 49 -11.98 -4.01 7.78
C THR A 49 -11.05 -3.46 6.70
N ALA A 50 -10.50 -2.25 6.88
CA ALA A 50 -9.55 -1.69 5.91
C ALA A 50 -8.25 -2.51 5.86
N ALA A 51 -7.81 -3.01 7.01
CA ALA A 51 -6.57 -3.78 7.12
C ALA A 51 -6.61 -5.09 6.33
N VAL A 52 -7.75 -5.81 6.34
CA VAL A 52 -7.90 -7.06 5.59
C VAL A 52 -7.96 -6.83 4.09
N ASP A 53 -8.61 -5.76 3.64
CA ASP A 53 -8.67 -5.38 2.23
C ASP A 53 -7.27 -4.99 1.73
N ALA A 54 -6.54 -4.18 2.49
CA ALA A 54 -5.14 -3.82 2.19
C ALA A 54 -4.21 -5.05 2.14
N GLN A 55 -4.34 -5.96 3.10
CA GLN A 55 -3.57 -7.21 3.13
C GLN A 55 -3.90 -8.07 1.90
N TYR A 56 -5.18 -8.20 1.56
CA TYR A 56 -5.61 -8.94 0.37
C TYR A 56 -5.06 -8.31 -0.91
N GLY A 57 -5.23 -7.00 -1.10
CA GLY A 57 -4.74 -6.26 -2.25
C GLY A 57 -3.25 -6.49 -2.47
N ILE A 58 -2.43 -6.34 -1.42
CA ILE A 58 -0.99 -6.61 -1.50
C ILE A 58 -0.71 -8.02 -2.00
N THR A 59 -1.37 -9.03 -1.42
CA THR A 59 -1.13 -10.42 -1.79
C THR A 59 -1.52 -10.72 -3.23
N GLN A 60 -2.62 -10.14 -3.72
CA GLN A 60 -3.06 -10.30 -5.10
C GLN A 60 -2.12 -9.64 -6.09
N THR A 61 -1.66 -8.41 -5.81
CA THR A 61 -0.68 -7.72 -6.66
C THR A 61 0.63 -8.50 -6.75
N LEU A 62 1.15 -9.01 -5.63
CA LEU A 62 2.36 -9.82 -5.64
C LEU A 62 2.19 -11.16 -6.39
N ASP A 63 1.01 -11.79 -6.29
CA ASP A 63 0.70 -13.01 -7.04
C ASP A 63 0.59 -12.72 -8.55
N PHE A 64 -0.01 -11.59 -8.93
CA PHE A 64 -0.04 -11.12 -10.32
C PHE A 64 1.38 -10.96 -10.88
N TYR A 65 2.24 -10.19 -10.20
CA TYR A 65 3.63 -9.98 -10.65
C TYR A 65 4.42 -11.29 -10.76
N LYS A 66 4.24 -12.20 -9.80
CA LYS A 66 4.89 -13.51 -9.81
C LYS A 66 4.39 -14.38 -10.96
N LYS A 67 3.08 -14.45 -11.17
CA LYS A 67 2.46 -15.32 -12.18
C LYS A 67 2.74 -14.83 -13.59
N THR A 68 2.64 -13.52 -13.83
CA THR A 68 2.74 -12.93 -15.16
C THR A 68 4.19 -12.69 -15.57
N PHE A 69 5.04 -12.23 -14.66
CA PHE A 69 6.40 -11.79 -14.97
C PHE A 69 7.50 -12.56 -14.25
N GLY A 70 7.15 -13.53 -13.39
CA GLY A 70 8.12 -14.24 -12.56
C GLY A 70 8.75 -13.38 -11.45
N ARG A 71 8.29 -12.13 -11.26
CA ARG A 71 8.87 -11.19 -10.28
C ARG A 71 8.48 -11.58 -8.86
N LYS A 72 9.47 -11.69 -7.97
CA LYS A 72 9.27 -12.12 -6.57
C LYS A 72 9.43 -10.96 -5.59
N GLY A 73 8.31 -10.35 -5.18
CA GLY A 73 8.31 -9.15 -4.35
C GLY A 73 8.57 -7.87 -5.15
N ILE A 74 8.44 -6.71 -4.50
CA ILE A 74 8.53 -5.40 -5.17
C ILE A 74 9.91 -5.15 -5.76
N LYS A 75 10.99 -5.56 -5.08
CA LYS A 75 12.38 -5.41 -5.55
C LYS A 75 12.94 -6.67 -6.22
N ASN A 76 12.09 -7.62 -6.58
CA ASN A 76 12.46 -8.94 -7.09
C ASN A 76 13.41 -9.75 -6.18
N ASN A 77 13.35 -9.53 -4.86
CA ASN A 77 14.27 -10.09 -3.87
C ASN A 77 13.58 -11.04 -2.88
N SER A 78 12.38 -11.53 -3.21
CA SER A 78 11.59 -12.42 -2.34
C SER A 78 11.30 -11.81 -0.95
N THR A 79 11.12 -10.48 -0.90
CA THR A 79 10.63 -9.76 0.29
C THR A 79 9.20 -9.29 0.05
N GLY A 80 8.32 -9.55 1.02
CA GLY A 80 6.91 -9.16 0.94
C GLY A 80 6.74 -7.65 1.07
N ALA A 81 5.71 -7.12 0.41
CA ALA A 81 5.28 -5.75 0.65
C ALA A 81 4.60 -5.63 2.02
N ARG A 82 4.66 -4.43 2.59
CA ARG A 82 4.12 -4.09 3.91
C ARG A 82 3.12 -2.96 3.75
N ALA A 83 2.15 -2.87 4.64
CA ALA A 83 1.14 -1.81 4.61
C ALA A 83 0.87 -1.19 5.97
N MET A 84 0.56 0.10 5.98
CA MET A 84 -0.11 0.77 7.08
C MET A 84 -1.42 1.37 6.61
N VAL A 85 -2.52 0.94 7.24
CA VAL A 85 -3.83 1.55 7.06
C VAL A 85 -4.08 2.62 8.11
N HIS A 86 -5.06 3.48 7.84
CA HIS A 86 -5.42 4.62 8.70
C HIS A 86 -4.26 5.59 8.89
N PHE A 87 -3.53 5.85 7.81
CA PHE A 87 -2.45 6.81 7.76
C PHE A 87 -3.00 8.24 7.82
N GLY A 88 -2.51 9.02 8.78
CA GLY A 88 -2.93 10.40 8.99
C GLY A 88 -4.43 10.58 9.31
N ARG A 89 -4.88 11.84 9.34
CA ARG A 89 -6.29 12.20 9.56
C ARG A 89 -6.83 12.92 8.35
N LYS A 90 -7.98 12.46 7.84
CA LYS A 90 -8.62 13.02 6.63
C LYS A 90 -7.70 12.98 5.39
N VAL A 91 -6.89 11.93 5.27
CA VAL A 91 -6.04 11.72 4.11
C VAL A 91 -6.87 11.07 3.01
N GLY A 92 -7.24 11.85 2.00
CA GLY A 92 -7.93 11.40 0.80
C GLY A 92 -6.99 10.83 -0.25
N ASN A 93 -5.99 10.03 0.16
CA ASN A 93 -5.00 9.47 -0.75
C ASN A 93 -4.41 8.15 -0.23
N ALA A 94 -3.73 7.42 -1.12
CA ALA A 94 -2.85 6.31 -0.80
C ALA A 94 -1.47 6.57 -1.43
N PHE A 95 -0.44 5.89 -0.93
CA PHE A 95 0.94 6.09 -1.40
C PHE A 95 1.77 4.83 -1.26
N TRP A 96 2.69 4.61 -2.20
CA TRP A 96 3.92 3.88 -1.92
C TRP A 96 5.00 4.81 -1.36
N ASP A 97 5.43 4.55 -0.13
CA ASP A 97 6.57 5.23 0.47
C ASP A 97 7.81 4.33 0.36
N SER A 98 8.77 4.76 -0.47
CA SER A 98 10.05 4.07 -0.71
C SER A 98 10.99 4.11 0.51
N THR A 99 10.88 5.12 1.38
CA THR A 99 11.64 5.23 2.65
C THR A 99 11.10 4.23 3.66
N CYS A 100 9.78 4.19 3.85
CA CYS A 100 9.14 3.15 4.66
C CYS A 100 9.34 1.76 4.04
N GLY A 101 9.41 1.69 2.70
CA GLY A 101 9.26 0.47 1.92
C GLY A 101 7.92 -0.19 2.21
N CYS A 102 6.85 0.62 2.23
CA CYS A 102 5.50 0.18 2.58
C CYS A 102 4.42 1.03 1.90
N MET A 103 3.26 0.40 1.74
CA MET A 103 2.01 1.04 1.36
C MET A 103 1.43 1.85 2.52
N LEU A 104 0.93 3.05 2.25
CA LEU A 104 0.26 3.93 3.19
C LEU A 104 -1.15 4.21 2.68
N TYR A 105 -2.18 3.89 3.47
CA TYR A 105 -3.57 4.10 3.07
C TYR A 105 -4.26 5.10 3.98
N GLY A 106 -4.73 6.20 3.41
CA GLY A 106 -5.66 7.12 4.06
C GLY A 106 -7.08 6.56 4.16
N ASP A 107 -7.83 7.09 5.13
CA ASP A 107 -9.24 6.72 5.35
C ASP A 107 -10.23 7.54 4.52
N GLY A 108 -9.73 8.43 3.65
CA GLY A 108 -10.52 9.43 2.94
C GLY A 108 -10.48 10.80 3.63
N ASP A 109 -10.79 11.85 2.89
CA ASP A 109 -10.90 13.23 3.38
C ASP A 109 -12.26 13.55 4.02
N GLY A 110 -13.24 12.65 3.86
CA GLY A 110 -14.62 12.82 4.30
C GLY A 110 -15.47 13.69 3.37
N ALA A 111 -14.90 14.18 2.26
CA ALA A 111 -15.55 15.01 1.27
C ALA A 111 -15.58 14.28 -0.08
N MET A 112 -14.47 14.25 -0.81
CA MET A 112 -14.33 13.54 -2.08
C MET A 112 -14.19 12.04 -1.87
N PHE A 113 -13.29 11.65 -0.97
CA PHE A 113 -13.04 10.26 -0.59
C PHE A 113 -13.65 10.00 0.78
N LYS A 114 -14.69 9.15 0.83
CA LYS A 114 -15.46 8.88 2.06
C LYS A 114 -15.19 7.50 2.68
N LYS A 115 -14.26 6.73 2.09
CA LYS A 115 -13.90 5.38 2.50
C LYS A 115 -12.38 5.21 2.43
N PRO A 116 -11.81 4.27 3.20
CA PRO A 116 -10.40 3.92 3.07
C PRO A 116 -10.04 3.52 1.64
N LEU A 117 -8.90 4.01 1.16
CA LEU A 117 -8.42 3.82 -0.22
C LEU A 117 -7.72 2.46 -0.40
N VAL A 118 -8.35 1.39 0.08
CA VAL A 118 -7.81 0.01 0.09
C VAL A 118 -8.39 -0.86 -1.02
N VAL A 119 -8.79 -0.23 -2.13
CA VAL A 119 -9.32 -0.92 -3.31
C VAL A 119 -8.18 -1.55 -4.12
N LEU A 120 -8.51 -2.64 -4.84
CA LEU A 120 -7.49 -3.50 -5.45
C LEU A 120 -6.63 -2.77 -6.49
N ASP A 121 -7.24 -1.92 -7.31
CA ASP A 121 -6.55 -1.14 -8.34
C ASP A 121 -5.62 -0.09 -7.74
N VAL A 122 -6.06 0.65 -6.72
CA VAL A 122 -5.20 1.56 -5.97
C VAL A 122 -4.04 0.81 -5.33
N THR A 123 -4.26 -0.36 -4.71
CA THR A 123 -3.14 -1.15 -4.17
C THR A 123 -2.18 -1.62 -5.27
N GLY A 124 -2.69 -2.03 -6.43
CA GLY A 124 -1.89 -2.42 -7.59
C GLY A 124 -1.06 -1.26 -8.15
N HIS A 125 -1.69 -0.10 -8.31
CA HIS A 125 -1.09 1.15 -8.76
C HIS A 125 0.09 1.54 -7.86
N GLU A 126 -0.15 1.68 -6.57
CA GLU A 126 0.88 2.15 -5.64
C GLU A 126 2.04 1.15 -5.51
N LEU A 127 1.77 -0.16 -5.44
CA LEU A 127 2.85 -1.15 -5.46
C LEU A 127 3.64 -1.14 -6.77
N THR A 128 3.01 -0.74 -7.88
CA THR A 128 3.69 -0.59 -9.17
C THR A 128 4.65 0.60 -9.17
N HIS A 129 4.36 1.70 -8.47
CA HIS A 129 5.39 2.73 -8.23
C HIS A 129 6.65 2.15 -7.59
N GLY A 130 6.47 1.26 -6.60
CA GLY A 130 7.61 0.54 -5.99
C GLY A 130 8.37 -0.37 -6.96
N VAL A 131 7.67 -0.96 -7.95
CA VAL A 131 8.31 -1.73 -9.02
C VAL A 131 9.09 -0.81 -9.97
N VAL A 132 8.53 0.34 -10.34
CA VAL A 132 9.18 1.34 -11.18
C VAL A 132 10.44 1.89 -10.49
N ASP A 133 10.34 2.26 -9.21
CA ASP A 133 11.46 2.68 -8.35
C ASP A 133 12.58 1.63 -8.33
N ALA A 134 12.23 0.35 -8.22
CA ALA A 134 13.18 -0.75 -8.21
C ALA A 134 13.71 -1.16 -9.60
N THR A 135 13.30 -0.50 -10.68
CA THR A 135 13.66 -0.85 -12.05
C THR A 135 14.07 0.36 -12.89
N ALA A 136 13.11 1.01 -13.55
CA ALA A 136 13.37 2.09 -14.50
C ALA A 136 13.64 3.44 -13.84
N ALA A 137 13.29 3.61 -12.55
CA ALA A 137 13.48 4.84 -11.78
C ALA A 137 12.98 6.09 -12.55
N LEU A 138 11.74 6.02 -13.04
CA LEU A 138 11.12 7.09 -13.82
C LEU A 138 10.72 8.25 -12.91
N GLU A 139 11.65 9.17 -12.72
CA GLU A 139 11.47 10.34 -11.86
C GLU A 139 10.97 11.58 -12.62
N PRO A 140 10.12 12.42 -12.01
CA PRO A 140 9.74 13.71 -12.58
C PRO A 140 10.98 14.58 -12.87
N THR A 141 10.97 15.27 -14.01
CA THR A 141 12.08 16.17 -14.38
C THR A 141 12.03 17.51 -13.64
N ARG A 142 10.88 17.88 -13.08
CA ARG A 142 10.68 19.12 -12.33
C ARG A 142 9.60 18.93 -11.27
N VAL A 143 9.84 19.50 -10.10
CA VAL A 143 8.82 19.67 -9.06
C VAL A 143 8.68 21.17 -8.79
N ASP A 144 7.44 21.68 -8.75
CA ASP A 144 7.22 23.09 -8.41
C ASP A 144 7.21 23.34 -6.88
N ALA A 145 7.13 24.60 -6.48
CA ALA A 145 7.13 24.98 -5.07
C ALA A 145 5.89 24.49 -4.28
N ARG A 146 4.87 23.95 -4.96
CA ARG A 146 3.69 23.35 -4.35
C ARG A 146 3.78 21.82 -4.29
N GLY A 147 4.89 21.23 -4.75
CA GLY A 147 5.10 19.80 -4.79
C GLY A 147 4.49 19.11 -6.01
N ASN A 148 3.95 19.84 -6.98
CA ASN A 148 3.43 19.21 -8.20
C ASN A 148 4.58 18.72 -9.06
N GLN A 149 4.45 17.50 -9.57
CA GLN A 149 5.46 16.82 -10.36
C GLN A 149 5.18 17.00 -11.86
N TYR A 150 6.23 17.23 -12.64
CA TYR A 150 6.14 17.48 -14.08
C TYR A 150 7.24 16.74 -14.85
N GLY A 151 6.93 16.39 -16.10
CA GLY A 151 7.85 15.73 -17.02
C GLY A 151 7.31 14.39 -17.49
N GLU A 152 7.72 13.98 -18.68
CA GLU A 152 7.28 12.72 -19.29
C GLU A 152 7.64 11.48 -18.47
N PRO A 153 8.83 11.35 -17.83
CA PRO A 153 9.14 10.15 -17.07
C PRO A 153 8.22 9.98 -15.85
N GLY A 154 7.92 11.07 -15.12
CA GLY A 154 6.94 11.03 -14.02
C GLY A 154 5.54 10.64 -14.51
N ALA A 155 5.11 11.18 -15.66
CA ALA A 155 3.83 10.80 -16.26
C ALA A 155 3.79 9.33 -16.72
N LEU A 156 4.91 8.79 -17.23
CA LEU A 156 5.04 7.37 -17.56
C LEU A 156 5.01 6.49 -16.30
N ASN A 157 5.56 6.95 -15.17
CA ASN A 157 5.48 6.25 -13.89
C ASN A 157 4.01 6.07 -13.46
N GLU A 158 3.24 7.17 -13.43
CA GLU A 158 1.79 7.16 -13.16
C GLU A 158 1.03 6.26 -14.15
N SER A 159 1.28 6.42 -15.45
CA SER A 159 0.59 5.62 -16.48
C SER A 159 0.88 4.13 -16.35
N LEU A 160 2.09 3.73 -15.99
CA LEU A 160 2.41 2.32 -15.74
C LEU A 160 1.68 1.83 -14.49
N ALA A 161 1.66 2.62 -13.43
CA ALA A 161 0.93 2.31 -12.20
C ALA A 161 -0.57 2.06 -12.50
N ASP A 162 -1.20 2.91 -13.31
CA ASP A 162 -2.60 2.71 -13.75
C ASP A 162 -2.81 1.46 -14.61
N ILE A 163 -1.88 1.14 -15.51
CA ILE A 163 -2.00 -0.05 -16.39
C ILE A 163 -1.91 -1.36 -15.60
N PHE A 164 -1.08 -1.38 -14.54
CA PHE A 164 -0.87 -2.57 -13.70
C PHE A 164 -1.77 -2.61 -12.46
N GLY A 165 -2.54 -1.54 -12.20
CA GLY A 165 -3.62 -1.48 -11.22
C GLY A 165 -4.72 -2.48 -11.50
#